data_AF-A0A7X5BWC6-F1
#
_entry.id   AF-A0A7X5BWC6-F1
#
_cell.length_a   1.000
_cell.length_b   1.000
_cell.length_c   1.000
_cell.angle_alpha   90.00
_cell.angle_beta   90.00
_cell.angle_gamma   90.00
#
_symmetry.space_group_name_H-M   'P 1'
#
loop_
_entity.id
_entity.type
_entity.pdbx_description
1 polymer ?
#
loop_
_entity_poly.entity_id
_entity_poly.type
_entity_poly.pdbx_seq_one_letter_code
_entity_poly.pdbx_strand_id
1 'polypeptide(L)'
;MARPTKLTPELQDTICEYLRSGLFRRAAAGLVGVDEHTLSRWYHRGASEQRGLYRDFYVAVNRAEAEFMQAATETLQAASTANPRHVQWLLSRRFPELYGRRDNYEAKSTEDQAADTAALRELLLDRLGKFLPDEPVAAEPAPALPAAPAPLDKGGPSDA
;
A
#
# COMPACT_ATOMS: atom_id res chain seq x y z
N MET A 1 -19.14 31.52 31.06
CA MET A 1 -18.41 30.34 31.59
C MET A 1 -18.42 29.25 30.53
N ALA A 2 -17.29 28.64 30.22
CA ALA A 2 -17.23 27.53 29.26
C ALA A 2 -17.94 26.30 29.84
N ARG A 3 -18.73 25.59 29.01
CA ARG A 3 -19.39 24.35 29.42
C ARG A 3 -18.30 23.31 29.75
N PRO A 4 -18.33 22.67 30.93
CA PRO A 4 -17.35 21.65 31.27
C PRO A 4 -17.38 20.51 30.25
N THR A 5 -16.20 20.08 29.81
CA THR A 5 -16.03 18.96 28.91
C THR A 5 -16.31 17.65 29.64
N LYS A 6 -16.85 16.64 28.94
CA LYS A 6 -17.03 15.30 29.51
C LYS A 6 -15.70 14.58 29.80
N LEU A 7 -14.62 15.00 29.15
CA LEU A 7 -13.29 14.46 29.35
C LEU A 7 -12.72 14.94 30.69
N THR A 8 -12.76 14.07 31.69
CA THR A 8 -12.13 14.28 33.00
C THR A 8 -10.86 13.42 33.11
N PRO A 9 -9.94 13.72 34.05
CA PRO A 9 -8.77 12.88 34.29
C PRO A 9 -9.12 11.42 34.60
N GLU A 10 -10.16 11.20 35.40
CA GLU A 10 -10.60 9.85 35.78
C GLU A 10 -11.12 9.07 34.56
N LEU A 11 -11.90 9.72 33.69
CA LEU A 11 -12.38 9.12 32.45
C LEU A 11 -11.22 8.81 31.49
N GLN A 12 -10.24 9.70 31.39
CA GLN A 12 -9.02 9.46 30.61
C GLN A 12 -8.28 8.23 31.13
N ASP A 13 -8.11 8.10 32.44
CA ASP A 13 -7.37 6.99 33.04
C ASP A 13 -8.09 5.66 32.78
N THR A 14 -9.41 5.61 32.94
CA THR A 14 -10.22 4.42 32.60
C THR A 14 -10.11 4.06 31.11
N ILE A 15 -10.16 5.04 30.20
CA ILE A 15 -9.95 4.80 28.77
C ILE A 15 -8.56 4.18 28.54
N CYS A 16 -7.51 4.76 29.14
CA CYS A 16 -6.14 4.28 29.00
C CYS A 16 -5.95 2.87 29.57
N GLU A 17 -6.64 2.49 30.65
CA GLU A 17 -6.64 1.12 31.17
C GLU A 17 -7.18 0.11 30.16
N TYR A 18 -8.30 0.43 29.52
CA TYR A 18 -8.85 -0.43 28.47
C TYR A 18 -7.90 -0.57 27.28
N LEU A 19 -7.29 0.53 26.84
CA LEU A 19 -6.32 0.50 25.74
C LEU A 19 -5.06 -0.32 26.10
N ARG A 20 -4.55 -0.18 27.33
CA ARG A 20 -3.44 -1.02 27.83
C ARG A 20 -3.77 -2.51 27.80
N SER A 21 -5.03 -2.88 28.03
CA SER A 21 -5.48 -4.28 27.94
C SER A 21 -5.65 -4.79 26.50
N GLY A 22 -5.47 -3.94 25.49
CA GLY A 22 -5.55 -4.30 24.07
C GLY A 22 -6.90 -4.02 23.41
N LEU A 23 -7.81 -3.32 24.08
CA LEU A 23 -9.07 -2.90 23.46
C LEU A 23 -8.81 -1.78 22.44
N PHE A 24 -9.61 -1.77 21.38
CA PHE A 24 -9.62 -0.66 20.44
C PHE A 24 -10.34 0.55 21.05
N ARG A 25 -9.96 1.75 20.63
CA ARG A 25 -10.58 3.03 21.05
C ARG A 25 -12.11 3.02 20.97
N ARG A 26 -12.69 2.41 19.93
CA ARG A 26 -14.15 2.24 19.79
C ARG A 26 -14.76 1.44 20.94
N ALA A 27 -14.14 0.32 21.30
CA ALA A 27 -14.62 -0.52 22.40
C ALA A 27 -14.45 0.20 23.75
N ALA A 28 -13.30 0.85 23.96
CA ALA A 28 -13.06 1.66 25.15
C ALA A 28 -14.12 2.78 25.29
N ALA A 29 -14.47 3.47 24.19
CA ALA A 29 -15.52 4.49 24.18
C ALA A 29 -16.88 3.93 24.63
N GLY A 30 -17.28 2.78 24.06
CA GLY A 30 -18.52 2.09 24.43
C GLY A 30 -18.55 1.67 25.90
N LEU A 31 -17.44 1.16 26.44
CA LEU A 31 -17.32 0.72 27.84
C LEU A 31 -17.46 1.89 28.84
N VAL A 32 -16.95 3.08 28.48
CA VAL A 32 -17.08 4.29 29.32
C VAL A 32 -18.32 5.13 29.02
N GLY A 33 -19.21 4.66 28.14
CA GLY A 33 -20.45 5.36 27.78
C GLY A 33 -20.24 6.66 26.98
N VAL A 34 -19.13 6.76 26.23
CA VAL A 34 -18.84 7.88 25.33
C VAL A 34 -19.06 7.42 23.89
N ASP A 35 -19.74 8.27 23.11
CA ASP A 35 -19.88 8.06 21.67
C ASP A 35 -18.50 8.00 20.98
N GLU A 36 -18.30 7.03 20.09
CA GLU A 36 -17.05 6.80 19.37
C GLU A 36 -16.55 8.07 18.66
N HIS A 37 -17.45 8.80 18.00
CA HIS A 37 -17.09 10.04 17.32
C HIS A 37 -16.60 11.11 18.28
N THR A 38 -17.08 11.09 19.52
CA THR A 38 -16.65 12.03 20.56
C THR A 38 -15.22 11.72 21.02
N LEU A 39 -14.91 10.46 21.32
CA LEU A 39 -13.54 10.05 21.66
C LEU A 39 -12.58 10.31 20.50
N SER A 40 -12.99 9.97 19.28
CA SER A 40 -12.21 10.23 18.07
C SER A 40 -11.91 11.72 17.89
N ARG A 41 -12.90 12.61 18.07
CA ARG A 41 -12.69 14.06 18.01
C ARG A 41 -11.69 14.55 19.05
N TRP A 42 -11.78 14.07 20.29
CA TRP A 42 -10.81 14.43 21.34
C TRP A 42 -9.38 14.03 20.98
N TYR A 43 -9.21 12.80 20.49
CA TYR A 43 -7.91 12.28 20.07
C TYR A 43 -7.31 13.10 18.91
N HIS A 44 -8.07 13.31 17.83
CA HIS A 44 -7.58 14.05 16.67
C HIS A 44 -7.29 15.51 16.99
N ARG A 45 -8.12 16.14 17.83
CA ARG A 45 -7.87 17.51 18.32
C ARG A 45 -6.55 17.59 19.10
N GLY A 46 -6.29 16.62 19.99
CA GLY A 46 -5.05 16.55 20.75
C GLY A 46 -3.79 16.34 19.91
N ALA A 47 -3.92 15.75 18.72
CA ALA A 47 -2.82 15.62 17.77
C ALA A 47 -2.36 16.99 17.22
N SER A 48 -3.29 17.94 17.09
CA SER A 48 -3.03 19.29 16.55
C SER A 48 -2.68 20.33 17.62
N GLU A 49 -3.05 20.11 18.88
CA GLU A 49 -2.77 21.02 19.98
C GLU A 49 -1.35 20.81 20.55
N GLN A 50 -0.66 21.88 20.94
CA GLN A 50 0.67 21.76 21.57
C GLN A 50 0.63 21.50 23.07
N ARG A 51 -0.48 21.87 23.75
CA ARG A 51 -0.67 21.75 25.20
C ARG A 51 -2.16 21.76 25.55
N GLY A 52 -2.49 21.29 26.75
CA GLY A 52 -3.84 21.32 27.30
C GLY A 52 -4.51 19.94 27.30
N LEU A 53 -5.74 19.89 27.83
CA LEU A 53 -6.47 18.64 28.12
C LEU A 53 -6.48 17.64 26.96
N TYR A 54 -6.78 18.07 25.74
CA TYR A 54 -6.85 17.15 24.60
C TYR A 54 -5.46 16.69 24.16
N ARG A 55 -4.43 17.54 24.28
CA ARG A 55 -3.05 17.13 24.03
C ARG A 55 -2.59 16.08 25.04
N ASP A 56 -2.88 16.29 26.32
CA ASP A 56 -2.52 15.35 27.38
C ASP A 56 -3.24 14.01 27.17
N PHE A 57 -4.52 14.04 26.79
CA PHE A 57 -5.28 12.85 26.39
C PHE A 57 -4.67 12.12 25.20
N TYR A 58 -4.29 12.84 24.13
CA TYR A 58 -3.62 12.25 22.97
C TYR A 58 -2.32 11.55 23.35
N VAL A 59 -1.48 12.18 24.17
CA VAL A 59 -0.22 11.59 24.64
C VAL A 59 -0.50 10.35 25.49
N ALA A 60 -1.45 10.41 26.42
CA ALA A 60 -1.83 9.30 27.28
C ALA A 60 -2.35 8.09 26.48
N VAL A 61 -3.22 8.32 25.48
CA VAL A 61 -3.75 7.28 24.59
C VAL A 61 -2.63 6.60 23.81
N ASN A 62 -1.74 7.37 23.17
CA ASN A 62 -0.61 6.80 22.42
C ASN A 62 0.33 5.99 23.31
N ARG A 63 0.55 6.47 24.54
CA ARG A 63 1.35 5.74 25.53
C ARG A 63 0.68 4.42 25.91
N ALA A 64 -0.61 4.42 26.22
CA ALA A 64 -1.35 3.22 26.59
C ALA A 64 -1.34 2.15 25.47
N GLU A 65 -1.49 2.57 24.21
CA GLU A 65 -1.40 1.66 23.06
C GLU A 65 0.02 1.13 22.85
N ALA A 66 1.05 1.96 23.08
CA ALA A 66 2.44 1.51 23.06
C ALA A 66 2.75 0.49 24.17
N GLU A 67 2.22 0.70 25.37
CA GLU A 67 2.32 -0.23 26.50
C GLU A 67 1.67 -1.58 26.17
N PHE A 68 0.50 -1.58 25.53
CA PHE A 68 -0.10 -2.81 25.02
C PHE A 68 0.78 -3.51 23.97
N MET A 69 1.29 -2.77 22.98
CA MET A 69 2.16 -3.34 21.94
C MET A 69 3.42 -3.97 22.54
N GLN A 70 4.00 -3.35 23.56
CA GLN A 70 5.13 -3.91 24.30
C GLN A 70 4.74 -5.23 24.97
N ALA A 71 3.68 -5.24 25.78
CA ALA A 71 3.22 -6.44 26.49
C ALA A 71 2.86 -7.60 25.54
N ALA A 72 2.22 -7.28 24.40
CA ALA A 72 1.92 -8.25 23.36
C ALA A 72 3.20 -8.82 22.72
N THR A 73 4.21 -7.98 22.50
CA THR A 73 5.51 -8.40 21.94
C THR A 73 6.26 -9.29 22.93
N GLU A 74 6.27 -8.94 24.22
CA GLU A 74 6.87 -9.76 25.28
C GLU A 74 6.20 -11.13 25.38
N THR A 75 4.86 -11.17 25.29
CA THR A 75 4.09 -12.42 25.24
C THR A 75 4.47 -13.26 24.03
N LEU A 76 4.61 -12.64 22.85
CA LEU A 76 5.01 -13.32 21.63
C LEU A 76 6.46 -13.86 21.73
N GLN A 77 7.37 -13.11 22.33
CA GLN A 77 8.75 -13.54 22.58
C GLN A 77 8.79 -14.72 23.55
N ALA A 78 8.01 -14.68 24.64
CA ALA A 78 7.91 -15.80 25.58
C ALA A 78 7.37 -17.07 24.88
N ALA A 79 6.30 -16.95 24.08
CA ALA A 79 5.74 -18.07 23.32
C ALA A 79 6.71 -18.64 22.26
N SER A 80 7.64 -17.82 21.77
CA SER A 80 8.62 -18.27 20.77
C SER A 80 9.61 -19.31 21.29
N THR A 81 9.77 -19.42 22.62
CA THR A 81 10.60 -20.46 23.25
C THR A 81 10.06 -21.87 22.98
N ALA A 82 8.74 -22.02 22.88
CA ALA A 82 8.08 -23.28 22.53
C ALA A 82 7.93 -23.46 21.02
N ASN A 83 7.67 -22.37 20.28
CA ASN A 83 7.51 -22.39 18.84
C ASN A 83 8.24 -21.23 18.16
N PRO A 84 9.44 -21.48 17.58
CA PRO A 84 10.24 -20.46 16.91
C PRO A 84 9.53 -19.72 15.77
N ARG A 85 8.44 -20.28 15.21
CA ARG A 85 7.65 -19.62 14.16
C ARG A 85 7.07 -18.27 14.60
N HIS A 86 6.83 -18.07 15.89
CA HIS A 86 6.34 -16.78 16.40
C HIS A 86 7.37 -15.66 16.22
N VAL A 87 8.64 -15.92 16.52
CA VAL A 87 9.71 -14.93 16.33
C VAL A 87 10.02 -14.74 14.84
N GLN A 88 9.97 -15.83 14.05
CA GLN A 88 10.11 -15.76 12.60
C GLN A 88 9.04 -14.85 11.99
N TRP A 89 7.77 -15.03 12.37
CA TRP A 89 6.67 -14.20 11.91
C TRP A 89 6.90 -12.72 12.25
N LEU A 90 7.33 -12.41 13.49
CA LEU A 90 7.62 -11.03 13.89
C LEU A 90 8.76 -10.42 13.06
N LEU A 91 9.86 -11.16 12.87
CA LEU A 91 11.01 -10.71 12.08
C LEU A 91 10.65 -10.47 10.62
N SER A 92 9.87 -11.35 10.00
CA SER A 92 9.39 -11.18 8.62
C SER A 92 8.50 -9.94 8.44
N ARG A 93 7.75 -9.55 9.48
CA ARG A 93 6.92 -8.33 9.44
C ARG A 93 7.71 -7.05 9.70
N ARG A 94 8.69 -7.09 10.61
CA ARG A 94 9.48 -5.91 10.99
C ARG A 94 10.63 -5.61 10.02
N PHE A 95 11.21 -6.64 9.43
CA PHE A 95 12.33 -6.51 8.48
C PHE A 95 12.07 -7.38 7.23
N PRO A 96 11.09 -7.00 6.40
CA PRO A 96 10.70 -7.79 5.23
C PRO A 96 11.82 -7.93 4.20
N GLU A 97 12.75 -6.97 4.09
CA GLU A 97 13.90 -7.12 3.16
C GLU A 97 14.89 -8.22 3.60
N LEU A 98 15.03 -8.44 4.91
CA LEU A 98 15.97 -9.40 5.48
C LEU A 98 15.34 -10.79 5.66
N TYR A 99 14.09 -10.85 6.14
CA TYR A 99 13.40 -12.08 6.51
C TYR A 99 12.08 -12.30 5.75
N GLY A 100 11.80 -11.49 4.74
CA GLY A 100 10.66 -11.70 3.85
C GLY A 100 10.84 -12.94 3.00
N ARG A 101 9.72 -13.45 2.48
CA ARG A 101 9.73 -14.57 1.55
C ARG A 101 10.43 -14.12 0.27
N ARG A 102 11.52 -14.79 -0.08
CA ARG A 102 12.16 -14.63 -1.39
C ARG A 102 11.41 -15.50 -2.38
N ASP A 103 10.74 -14.86 -3.32
CA ASP A 103 10.27 -15.55 -4.51
C ASP A 103 11.49 -15.74 -5.41
N ASN A 104 12.06 -16.93 -5.35
CA ASN A 104 13.11 -17.31 -6.29
C ASN A 104 12.43 -17.48 -7.65
N TYR A 105 12.42 -16.41 -8.45
CA TYR A 105 12.16 -16.54 -9.87
C TYR A 105 13.38 -17.21 -10.48
N GLU A 106 13.28 -18.49 -10.79
CA GLU A 106 14.22 -19.11 -11.71
C GLU A 106 14.06 -18.37 -13.05
N ALA A 107 15.04 -17.52 -13.37
CA ALA A 107 15.10 -16.91 -14.68
C ALA A 107 15.29 -18.06 -15.68
N LYS A 108 14.23 -18.40 -16.44
CA LYS A 108 14.31 -19.33 -17.55
C LYS A 108 15.49 -18.94 -18.45
N SER A 109 16.19 -19.93 -18.99
CA SER A 109 17.29 -19.67 -19.93
C SER A 109 16.77 -18.84 -21.11
N THR A 110 17.65 -18.08 -21.77
CA THR A 110 17.26 -17.27 -22.94
C THR A 110 16.65 -18.14 -24.04
N GLU A 111 17.07 -19.40 -24.14
CA GLU A 111 16.56 -20.39 -25.08
C GLU A 111 15.12 -20.81 -24.72
N ASP A 112 14.84 -21.09 -23.45
CA ASP A 112 13.49 -21.43 -22.98
C ASP A 112 12.52 -20.25 -23.16
N GLN A 113 12.98 -19.02 -22.92
CA GLN A 113 12.17 -17.81 -23.16
C GLN A 113 11.86 -17.62 -24.65
N ALA A 114 12.83 -17.86 -25.53
CA ALA A 114 12.63 -17.80 -26.98
C ALA A 114 11.65 -18.88 -27.47
N ALA A 115 11.75 -20.09 -26.93
CA ALA A 115 10.83 -21.19 -27.24
C ALA A 115 9.39 -20.86 -26.77
N ASP A 116 9.23 -20.36 -25.55
CA ASP A 116 7.92 -19.97 -25.00
C ASP A 116 7.28 -18.83 -25.81
N THR A 117 8.06 -17.82 -26.20
CA THR A 117 7.57 -16.69 -27.01
C THR A 117 7.21 -17.12 -28.43
N ALA A 118 7.97 -18.04 -29.04
CA ALA A 118 7.62 -18.62 -30.33
C ALA A 118 6.32 -19.44 -30.26
N ALA A 119 6.19 -20.31 -29.26
CA ALA A 119 4.98 -21.10 -29.05
C ALA A 119 3.74 -20.23 -28.76
N LEU A 120 3.91 -19.16 -27.97
CA LEU A 120 2.82 -18.20 -27.71
C LEU A 120 2.43 -17.45 -28.99
N ARG A 121 3.40 -17.06 -29.82
CA ARG A 121 3.15 -16.40 -31.10
C ARG A 121 2.39 -17.31 -32.06
N GLU A 122 2.77 -18.58 -32.13
CA GLU A 122 2.07 -19.59 -32.94
C GLU A 122 0.63 -19.78 -32.47
N LEU A 123 0.43 -19.95 -31.16
CA LEU A 123 -0.90 -20.09 -30.57
C LEU A 123 -1.78 -18.84 -30.81
N LEU A 124 -1.19 -17.65 -30.72
CA LEU A 124 -1.88 -16.39 -31.03
C LEU A 124 -2.26 -16.31 -32.51
N LEU A 125 -1.39 -16.73 -33.42
CA LEU A 125 -1.68 -16.73 -34.86
C LEU A 125 -2.76 -17.74 -35.22
N ASP A 126 -2.72 -18.96 -34.67
CA ASP A 126 -3.80 -19.95 -34.86
C ASP A 126 -5.14 -19.44 -34.30
N ARG A 127 -5.11 -18.79 -33.14
CA ARG A 127 -6.31 -18.21 -32.54
C ARG A 127 -6.83 -16.98 -33.29
N LEU A 128 -5.95 -16.14 -33.83
CA LEU A 128 -6.32 -14.97 -34.64
C LEU A 128 -6.80 -15.38 -36.03
N GLY A 129 -6.19 -16.39 -36.66
CA GLY A 129 -6.62 -16.94 -37.94
C GLY A 129 -8.04 -17.51 -37.87
N LYS A 130 -8.44 -18.08 -36.73
CA LYS A 130 -9.83 -18.49 -36.47
C LYS A 130 -10.83 -17.33 -36.39
N PHE A 131 -10.37 -16.09 -36.23
CA PHE A 131 -11.19 -14.88 -36.14
C PHE A 131 -11.04 -13.95 -37.35
N LEU A 132 -10.12 -14.23 -38.29
CA LEU A 132 -9.91 -13.44 -39.49
C LEU A 132 -10.68 -14.09 -40.66
N PRO A 133 -11.57 -13.37 -41.37
CA PRO A 133 -12.26 -13.94 -42.53
C PRO A 133 -11.28 -14.24 -43.67
N ASP A 134 -11.49 -15.37 -44.37
CA ASP A 134 -10.61 -15.89 -45.45
C ASP A 134 -10.57 -15.04 -46.73
N GLU A 135 -11.47 -14.06 -46.89
CA GLU A 135 -11.47 -13.24 -48.10
C GLU A 135 -10.53 -12.03 -47.96
N PRO A 136 -9.67 -11.76 -48.95
CA PRO A 136 -9.08 -10.44 -49.07
C PRO A 136 -10.25 -9.48 -49.30
N VAL A 137 -10.53 -8.60 -48.33
CA VAL A 137 -11.30 -7.39 -48.62
C VAL A 137 -10.55 -6.73 -49.75
N ALA A 138 -11.11 -6.81 -50.96
CA ALA A 138 -10.50 -6.27 -52.16
C ALA A 138 -10.10 -4.84 -51.84
N ALA A 139 -8.79 -4.59 -51.84
CA ALA A 139 -8.26 -3.26 -51.63
C ALA A 139 -8.85 -2.39 -52.75
N GLU A 140 -9.79 -1.51 -52.41
CA GLU A 140 -10.11 -0.38 -53.27
C GLU A 140 -8.78 0.29 -53.61
N PRO A 141 -8.46 0.53 -54.90
CA PRO A 141 -7.18 1.10 -55.26
C PRO A 141 -7.05 2.46 -54.59
N ALA A 142 -6.07 2.57 -53.68
CA ALA A 142 -5.74 3.80 -52.99
C ALA A 142 -5.54 4.92 -54.03
N PRO A 143 -6.12 6.12 -53.84
CA PRO A 143 -5.93 7.22 -54.76
C PRO A 143 -4.43 7.56 -54.84
N ALA A 144 -3.93 7.71 -56.07
CA ALA A 144 -2.54 8.04 -56.34
C ALA A 144 -2.13 9.30 -55.56
N LEU A 145 -1.17 9.14 -54.64
CA LEU A 145 -0.54 10.26 -53.94
C LEU A 145 0.06 11.22 -54.98
N PRO A 146 -0.21 12.54 -54.90
CA PRO A 146 0.41 13.49 -55.81
C PRO A 146 1.92 13.53 -55.56
N ALA A 147 2.68 13.66 -56.65
CA ALA A 147 4.14 13.72 -56.65
C ALA A 147 4.64 14.79 -55.66
N ALA A 148 5.58 14.40 -54.80
CA ALA A 148 6.23 15.31 -53.88
C ALA A 148 6.95 16.44 -54.64
N PRO A 149 6.87 17.71 -54.17
CA PRO A 149 7.55 18.82 -54.84
C PRO A 149 9.07 18.67 -54.75
N ALA A 150 9.75 19.12 -55.81
CA ALA A 150 11.20 19.05 -56.00
C ALA A 150 11.98 19.66 -54.81
N PRO A 151 13.16 19.09 -54.46
CA PRO A 151 13.94 19.57 -53.33
C PRO A 151 14.47 20.99 -53.59
N LEU A 152 14.28 21.86 -52.59
CA LEU A 152 14.80 23.22 -52.53
C LEU A 152 16.33 23.22 -52.66
N ASP A 153 16.80 23.89 -53.72
CA ASP A 153 18.20 24.18 -54.01
C ASP A 153 18.82 25.01 -52.86
N LYS A 154 19.68 24.38 -52.06
CA LYS A 154 20.54 25.10 -51.10
C LYS A 154 21.81 25.53 -51.82
N GLY A 155 21.71 26.66 -52.53
CA GLY A 155 22.87 27.39 -53.01
C GLY A 155 23.75 27.85 -51.84
N GLY A 156 24.90 27.21 -51.68
CA GLY A 156 26.16 27.91 -51.38
C GLY A 156 26.95 28.03 -52.69
N PRO A 157 27.99 28.89 -52.79
CA PRO A 157 28.98 29.03 -51.72
C PRO A 157 29.65 30.43 -51.59
N SER A 158 30.55 30.50 -50.59
CA SER A 158 31.91 31.09 -50.68
C SER A 158 32.10 32.61 -50.75
N ASP A 159 32.78 33.09 -49.70
CA ASP A 159 33.90 34.06 -49.66
C ASP A 159 33.82 35.37 -50.45
N ALA A 160 33.68 36.47 -49.70
CA ALA A 160 34.64 37.58 -49.59
C ALA A 160 34.15 38.63 -48.58
#